data_AF-A0A9D2T9K9-F1
#
_entry.id   AF-A0A9D2T9K9-F1
#
_cell.length_a   1.000
_cell.length_b   1.000
_cell.length_c   1.000
_cell.angle_alpha   90.00
_cell.angle_beta   90.00
_cell.angle_gamma   90.00
#
_symmetry.space_group_name_H-M   'P 1'
#
loop_
_entity.id
_entity.type
_entity.pdbx_description
1 polymer ?
#
loop_
_entity_poly.entity_id
_entity_poly.type
_entity_poly.pdbx_seq_one_letter_code
_entity_poly.pdbx_strand_id
1 'polypeptide(L)'
;MKRKKETGRRVFLDDKERENVVSYYLMEDQAKGIYGVAVEKCRIEEGVIEWDSVPHLSYSREDARKMTERLMEYCVTPVSLAEAVDTIMWMEDEDGGTVI
;
A
#
# COMPACT_ATOMS: atom_id res chain seq x y z
N MET A 1 13.01 -9.73 11.55
CA MET A 1 11.57 -10.13 11.66
C MET A 1 10.78 -9.10 10.88
N LYS A 2 9.97 -9.52 9.91
CA LYS A 2 9.14 -8.60 9.12
C LYS A 2 7.86 -8.31 9.90
N ARG A 3 7.59 -7.04 10.19
CA ARG A 3 6.35 -6.58 10.81
C ARG A 3 5.46 -5.95 9.75
N LYS A 4 4.16 -6.16 9.88
CA LYS A 4 3.12 -5.57 9.05
C LYS A 4 2.13 -4.89 9.97
N LYS A 5 1.86 -3.61 9.73
CA LYS A 5 0.91 -2.81 10.51
C LYS A 5 -0.15 -2.25 9.57
N GLU A 6 -1.42 -2.49 9.89
CA GLU A 6 -2.54 -1.87 9.16
C GLU A 6 -2.52 -0.37 9.40
N THR A 7 -2.51 0.40 8.30
CA THR A 7 -2.56 1.86 8.33
C THR A 7 -3.99 2.34 8.07
N GLY A 8 -4.76 1.58 7.31
CA GLY A 8 -6.20 1.74 7.18
C GLY A 8 -6.79 0.83 6.12
N ARG A 9 -8.09 0.98 5.88
CA ARG A 9 -8.85 0.14 4.97
C ARG A 9 -9.97 0.92 4.29
N ARG A 10 -10.34 0.50 3.09
CA ARG A 10 -11.48 0.98 2.31
C ARG A 10 -12.44 -0.16 2.03
N VAL A 11 -13.73 0.14 1.98
CA VAL A 11 -14.78 -0.82 1.67
C VAL A 11 -15.51 -0.33 0.42
N PHE A 12 -15.73 -1.22 -0.54
CA PHE A 12 -16.51 -0.93 -1.74
C PHE A 12 -17.31 -2.15 -2.19
N LEU A 13 -18.35 -1.91 -2.98
CA LEU A 13 -19.14 -2.94 -3.62
C LEU A 13 -18.59 -3.23 -5.01
N ASP A 14 -18.40 -4.50 -5.34
CA ASP A 14 -18.12 -4.95 -6.70
C ASP A 14 -19.39 -4.89 -7.58
N ASP A 15 -19.26 -5.09 -8.88
CA ASP A 15 -20.36 -5.15 -9.87
C ASP A 15 -21.48 -6.13 -9.45
N LYS A 16 -21.14 -7.17 -8.67
CA LYS A 16 -22.11 -8.13 -8.11
C LYS A 16 -22.67 -7.75 -6.74
N GLU A 17 -22.58 -6.48 -6.33
CA GLU A 17 -23.00 -5.93 -5.03
C GLU A 17 -22.35 -6.64 -3.82
N ARG A 18 -21.15 -7.21 -4.00
CA ARG A 18 -20.44 -7.90 -2.93
C ARG A 18 -19.47 -6.95 -2.25
N GLU A 19 -19.45 -6.96 -0.92
CA GLU A 19 -18.53 -6.15 -0.13
C GLU A 19 -17.08 -6.66 -0.24
N ASN A 20 -16.22 -5.78 -0.76
CA ASN A 20 -14.78 -5.96 -0.80
C ASN A 20 -14.13 -4.94 0.13
N VAL A 21 -13.16 -5.41 0.90
CA VAL A 21 -12.36 -4.60 1.83
C VAL A 21 -10.93 -4.59 1.31
N VAL A 22 -10.43 -3.41 0.93
CA VAL A 22 -9.02 -3.23 0.60
C VAL A 22 -8.31 -2.62 1.80
N SER A 23 -7.35 -3.37 2.34
CA SER A 23 -6.58 -2.99 3.52
C SER A 23 -5.14 -2.64 3.11
N TYR A 24 -4.65 -1.53 3.63
CA TYR A 24 -3.35 -0.95 3.32
C TYR A 24 -2.44 -1.07 4.54
N TYR A 25 -1.21 -1.53 4.30
CA TYR A 25 -0.30 -1.87 5.38
C TYR A 25 1.08 -1.27 5.16
N LEU A 26 1.64 -0.77 6.26
CA LEU A 26 3.05 -0.45 6.37
C LEU A 26 3.83 -1.73 6.72
N MET A 27 4.82 -2.06 5.91
CA MET A 27 5.77 -3.14 6.17
C MET A 27 7.07 -2.57 6.74
N GLU A 28 7.64 -3.28 7.72
CA GLU A 28 8.89 -2.93 8.37
C GLU A 28 9.77 -4.17 8.47
N ASP A 29 10.95 -4.12 7.86
CA ASP A 29 12.03 -5.08 8.07
C ASP A 29 13.01 -4.51 9.11
N GLN A 30 12.78 -4.83 10.38
CA GLN A 30 13.61 -4.34 11.49
C GLN A 30 15.08 -4.75 11.39
N ALA A 31 15.39 -5.84 10.68
CA ALA A 31 16.77 -6.31 10.55
C ALA A 31 17.56 -5.43 9.57
N LYS A 32 16.88 -4.89 8.56
CA LYS A 32 17.48 -4.05 7.53
C LYS A 32 17.20 -2.55 7.70
N GLY A 33 16.25 -2.18 8.56
CA GLY A 33 15.76 -0.80 8.66
C GLY A 33 15.06 -0.34 7.39
N ILE A 34 14.44 -1.27 6.66
CA ILE A 34 13.79 -0.99 5.37
C ILE A 34 12.27 -1.06 5.56
N TYR A 35 11.58 -0.09 4.98
CA TYR A 35 10.14 0.01 5.00
C TYR A 35 9.57 -0.24 3.61
N GLY A 36 8.36 -0.77 3.60
CA GLY A 36 7.62 -1.11 2.40
C GLY A 36 6.13 -0.95 2.61
N VAL A 37 5.36 -1.31 1.60
CA VAL A 37 3.91 -1.24 1.61
C VAL A 37 3.31 -2.56 1.14
N ALA A 38 2.14 -2.90 1.64
CA ALA A 38 1.36 -4.03 1.15
C ALA A 38 -0.11 -3.64 1.06
N VAL A 39 -0.79 -4.23 0.10
CA VAL A 39 -2.23 -4.05 -0.11
C VAL A 39 -2.86 -5.42 -0.21
N GLU A 40 -3.94 -5.63 0.54
CA GLU A 40 -4.74 -6.84 0.47
C GLU A 40 -6.18 -6.48 0.16
N LYS A 41 -6.81 -7.27 -0.69
CA LYS A 41 -8.24 -7.22 -0.92
C LYS A 41 -8.86 -8.48 -0.34
N CYS A 42 -9.80 -8.28 0.57
CA CYS A 42 -10.62 -9.32 1.16
C CYS A 42 -12.05 -9.20 0.66
N ARG A 43 -12.70 -10.32 0.42
CA ARG A 43 -14.15 -10.40 0.34
C ARG A 43 -14.67 -10.92 1.67
N ILE A 44 -15.67 -10.28 2.26
CA ILE A 44 -16.20 -10.64 3.59
C ILE A 44 -16.56 -12.12 3.68
N GLU A 45 -17.11 -12.69 2.61
CA GLU A 45 -17.55 -14.09 2.56
C GLU A 45 -16.43 -15.09 2.25
N GLU A 46 -15.31 -14.67 1.65
CA GLU A 46 -14.28 -15.58 1.11
C GLU A 46 -12.86 -15.36 1.70
N GLY A 47 -12.66 -14.30 2.49
CA GLY A 47 -11.35 -13.95 3.04
C GLY A 47 -10.48 -13.19 2.03
N VAL A 48 -9.15 -13.32 2.14
CA VAL A 48 -8.20 -12.65 1.24
C VAL A 48 -8.31 -13.25 -0.16
N ILE A 49 -8.68 -12.42 -1.14
CA ILE A 49 -8.81 -12.85 -2.54
C ILE A 49 -7.63 -12.39 -3.40
N GLU A 50 -7.02 -11.26 -3.06
CA GLU A 50 -5.88 -10.69 -3.78
C GLU A 50 -4.94 -10.02 -2.77
N TRP A 51 -3.64 -10.13 -2.99
CA TRP A 51 -2.63 -9.50 -2.16
C TRP A 51 -1.40 -9.15 -3.01
N ASP A 52 -0.75 -8.04 -2.69
CA ASP A 52 0.53 -7.65 -3.27
C ASP A 52 1.34 -6.81 -2.28
N SER A 53 2.66 -6.72 -2.50
CA SER A 53 3.55 -5.95 -1.63
C SER A 53 4.79 -5.43 -2.34
N VAL A 54 5.22 -4.23 -1.95
CA VAL A 54 6.49 -3.61 -2.32
C VAL A 54 7.36 -3.48 -1.06
N PRO A 55 8.24 -4.47 -0.77
CA PRO A 55 8.92 -4.57 0.52
C PRO A 55 10.14 -3.67 0.70
N HIS A 56 10.72 -3.13 -0.38
CA HIS A 56 11.93 -2.31 -0.33
C HIS A 56 11.66 -0.94 -0.96
N LEU A 57 10.77 -0.17 -0.33
CA LEU A 57 10.34 1.12 -0.85
C LEU A 57 11.25 2.26 -0.38
N SER A 58 11.52 2.33 0.92
CA SER A 58 12.26 3.44 1.52
C SER A 58 12.96 3.02 2.81
N TYR A 59 14.03 3.74 3.18
CA TYR A 59 14.69 3.65 4.48
C TYR A 59 14.00 4.52 5.55
N SER A 60 13.04 5.37 5.15
CA SER A 60 12.28 6.22 6.04
C SER A 60 10.89 5.66 6.29
N ARG A 61 10.56 5.50 7.58
CA ARG A 61 9.24 5.07 8.02
C ARG A 61 8.15 6.05 7.61
N GLU A 62 8.46 7.34 7.69
CA GLU A 62 7.49 8.40 7.41
C GLU A 62 7.11 8.40 5.94
N ASP A 63 8.06 8.15 5.05
CA ASP A 63 7.79 8.16 3.61
C ASP A 63 7.06 6.90 3.16
N ALA A 64 7.41 5.73 3.70
CA ALA A 64 6.61 4.53 3.48
C ALA A 64 5.18 4.66 4.06
N ARG A 65 5.02 5.40 5.17
CA ARG A 65 3.70 5.72 5.72
C ARG A 65 2.92 6.66 4.79
N LYS A 66 3.52 7.77 4.35
CA LYS A 66 2.90 8.71 3.40
C LYS A 66 2.49 7.99 2.11
N MET A 67 3.34 7.10 1.60
CA MET A 67 3.01 6.26 0.45
C MET A 67 1.75 5.44 0.74
N THR A 68 1.68 4.78 1.91
CA THR A 68 0.47 4.01 2.29
C THR A 68 -0.79 4.88 2.33
N GLU A 69 -0.69 6.13 2.79
CA GLU A 69 -1.80 7.10 2.82
C GLU A 69 -2.22 7.50 1.39
N ARG A 70 -1.27 7.76 0.49
CA ARG A 70 -1.54 8.07 -0.93
C ARG A 70 -2.16 6.91 -1.67
N LEU A 71 -1.65 5.69 -1.49
CA LEU A 71 -2.23 4.48 -2.09
C LEU A 71 -3.70 4.31 -1.69
N MET A 72 -4.03 4.64 -0.44
CA MET A 72 -5.41 4.61 0.03
C MET A 72 -6.24 5.73 -0.61
N GLU A 73 -5.73 6.96 -0.66
CA GLU A 73 -6.39 8.10 -1.30
C GLU A 73 -6.77 7.79 -2.75
N TYR A 74 -5.81 7.25 -3.52
CA TYR A 74 -5.97 6.86 -4.91
C TYR A 74 -6.72 5.54 -5.15
N CYS A 75 -7.33 4.94 -4.12
CA CYS A 75 -8.07 3.67 -4.24
C CYS A 75 -7.24 2.51 -4.83
N VAL A 76 -5.93 2.46 -4.57
CA VAL A 76 -5.06 1.47 -5.20
C VAL A 76 -5.44 0.06 -4.76
N THR A 77 -5.59 -0.84 -5.73
CA THR A 77 -5.84 -2.26 -5.52
C THR A 77 -4.53 -3.07 -5.58
N PRO A 78 -4.47 -4.29 -5.02
CA PRO A 78 -3.26 -5.12 -5.06
C PRO A 78 -2.64 -5.26 -6.45
N VAL A 79 -3.46 -5.48 -7.48
CA VAL A 79 -3.00 -5.63 -8.88
C VAL A 79 -2.30 -4.38 -9.44
N SER A 80 -2.66 -3.19 -8.96
CA SER A 80 -2.11 -1.92 -9.45
C SER A 80 -1.04 -1.35 -8.51
N LEU A 81 -0.64 -2.10 -7.48
CA LEU A 81 0.22 -1.58 -6.41
C LEU A 81 1.57 -1.12 -6.94
N ALA A 82 2.28 -1.98 -7.67
CA ALA A 82 3.62 -1.66 -8.19
C ALA A 82 3.58 -0.43 -9.12
N GLU A 83 2.62 -0.36 -10.04
CA GLU A 83 2.49 0.76 -10.97
C GLU A 83 2.07 2.06 -10.27
N ALA A 84 1.18 1.98 -9.28
CA ALA A 84 0.79 3.15 -8.51
C ALA A 84 1.95 3.68 -7.66
N VAL A 85 2.75 2.80 -7.06
CA VAL A 85 3.97 3.17 -6.34
C VAL A 85 4.92 3.91 -7.28
N ASP A 86 5.22 3.35 -8.44
CA ASP A 86 6.10 3.97 -9.43
C ASP A 86 5.57 5.35 -9.82
N THR A 87 4.28 5.43 -10.20
CA THR A 87 3.62 6.69 -10.58
C THR A 87 3.70 7.75 -9.47
N ILE A 88 3.47 7.36 -8.21
CA ILE A 88 3.54 8.27 -7.06
C ILE A 88 4.97 8.77 -6.86
N MET A 89 5.98 7.90 -7.00
CA MET A 89 7.39 8.30 -6.90
C MET A 89 7.76 9.30 -8.00
N TRP A 90 7.37 9.05 -9.25
CA TRP A 90 7.58 10.00 -10.35
C TRP A 90 6.95 11.37 -10.07
N MET A 91 5.73 11.41 -9.53
CA MET A 91 5.07 12.68 -9.18
C MET A 91 5.80 13.44 -8.06
N GLU A 92 6.47 12.76 -7.12
CA GLU A 92 7.25 13.40 -6.06
C GLU A 92 8.57 13.98 -6.59
N ASP A 93 9.21 13.30 -7.54
CA ASP A 93 10.42 13.79 -8.21
C ASP A 93 10.15 15.02 -9.10
N GLU A 94 8.99 15.10 -9.77
CA GLU A 94 8.64 16.23 -10.65
C GLU A 94 8.18 17.51 -9.90
N ASP A 95 7.62 17.39 -8.70
CA ASP A 95 7.16 18.53 -7.88
C ASP A 95 8.33 19.30 -7.20
N GLY A 96 9.58 18.86 -7.38
CA GLY A 96 10.78 19.62 -6.98
C GLY A 96 11.10 19.62 -5.48
N GLY A 97 10.57 18.68 -4.71
CA GLY A 97 10.86 18.50 -3.30
C GLY A 97 11.77 17.30 -3.04
N THR A 98 13.07 17.57 -2.89
CA THR A 98 14.13 16.72 -2.30
C THR A 98 13.81 15.24 -2.07
N VAL A 99 14.50 14.41 -2.87
CA VAL A 99 14.85 13.01 -2.59
C VAL A 99 15.18 12.80 -1.11
N ILE A 100 14.34 12.02 -0.44
CA ILE A 100 14.61 11.39 0.86
C ILE A 100 15.66 10.29 0.74
#